data_AF-A0A4Q7RV16-F1
#
_entry.id   AF-A0A4Q7RV16-F1
#
_cell.length_a   1.000
_cell.length_b   1.000
_cell.length_c   1.000
_cell.angle_alpha   90.00
_cell.angle_beta   90.00
_cell.angle_gamma   90.00
#
_symmetry.space_group_name_H-M   'P 1'
#
loop_
_entity.id
_entity.type
_entity.pdbx_description
1 polymer ?
#
loop_
_entity_poly.entity_id
_entity_poly.type
_entity_poly.pdbx_seq_one_letter_code
_entity_poly.pdbx_strand_id
1 'polypeptide(L)'
;MSWLHTAFGVRGASAVIGTLELATAAALTVGAFHRGVSVLGAVMSCATYAITLTFFFTTPGVAEPTAGGFPAISAPIGQFLLKDLVLLAASVVLLQSSLAHWKARA
;
A
#
# COMPACT_ATOMS: atom_id res chain seq x y z
N MET A 1 -9.35 11.07 3.09
CA MET A 1 -8.77 11.28 4.43
C MET A 1 -9.55 12.23 5.34
N SER A 2 -10.56 12.98 4.85
CA SER A 2 -11.35 13.92 5.67
C SER A 2 -11.88 13.29 6.98
N TRP A 3 -12.52 12.13 6.92
CA TRP A 3 -13.07 11.44 8.09
C TRP A 3 -12.03 11.09 9.18
N LEU A 4 -10.80 10.75 8.76
CA LEU A 4 -9.74 10.36 9.69
C LEU A 4 -9.20 11.60 10.41
N HIS A 5 -9.09 12.72 9.68
CA HIS A 5 -8.74 14.01 10.27
C HIS A 5 -9.84 14.55 11.17
N THR A 6 -11.12 14.35 10.86
CA THR A 6 -12.22 14.76 11.75
C THR A 6 -12.25 13.94 13.04
N ALA A 7 -11.91 12.64 12.96
CA ALA A 7 -11.92 11.76 14.13
C ALA A 7 -10.69 11.92 15.04
N PHE A 8 -9.49 12.09 14.47
CA PHE A 8 -8.22 12.03 15.21
C PHE A 8 -7.32 13.27 15.04
N GLY A 9 -7.77 14.28 14.28
CA GLY A 9 -6.92 15.40 13.88
C GLY A 9 -5.81 14.99 12.90
N VAL A 10 -4.98 15.94 12.49
CA VAL A 10 -3.87 15.67 11.55
C VAL A 10 -2.80 14.78 12.18
N ARG A 11 -2.40 15.07 13.42
CA ARG A 11 -1.38 14.30 14.15
C ARG A 11 -1.86 12.88 14.48
N GLY A 12 -3.09 12.72 14.95
CA GLY A 12 -3.64 11.39 15.25
C GLY A 12 -3.84 10.57 13.98
N ALA A 13 -4.34 11.17 12.89
CA ALA A 13 -4.40 10.50 11.59
C ALA A 13 -3.03 10.01 11.12
N SER A 14 -1.99 10.86 11.25
CA SER A 14 -0.60 10.49 10.91
C SER A 14 -0.08 9.36 11.79
N ALA A 15 -0.35 9.37 13.10
CA ALA A 15 0.05 8.31 14.01
C ALA A 15 -0.63 6.97 13.68
N VAL A 16 -1.92 6.99 13.34
CA VAL A 16 -2.67 5.79 12.93
C VAL A 16 -2.08 5.20 11.66
N ILE A 17 -1.89 6.02 10.62
CA ILE A 17 -1.32 5.57 9.35
C ILE A 17 0.09 5.04 9.55
N GLY A 18 0.96 5.79 10.25
CA GLY A 18 2.34 5.37 10.50
C GLY A 18 2.42 4.07 11.30
N THR A 19 1.52 3.87 12.27
CA THR A 19 1.45 2.60 13.01
C THR A 19 1.07 1.43 12.10
N LEU A 20 0.10 1.62 11.21
CA LEU A 20 -0.29 0.60 10.23
C LEU A 20 0.84 0.27 9.25
N GLU A 21 1.58 1.28 8.79
CA GLU A 21 2.74 1.08 7.90
C GLU A 21 3.86 0.31 8.61
N LEU A 22 4.22 0.70 9.84
CA LEU A 22 5.23 0.01 10.63
C LEU A 22 4.82 -1.42 11.00
N ALA A 23 3.54 -1.64 11.33
CA ALA A 23 3.02 -2.97 11.58
C ALA A 23 3.05 -3.85 10.33
N THR A 24 2.73 -3.29 9.16
CA THR A 24 2.82 -4.00 7.87
C THR A 24 4.27 -4.38 7.57
N ALA A 25 5.21 -3.45 7.75
CA ALA A 25 6.63 -3.70 7.57
C ALA A 25 7.12 -4.82 8.51
N ALA A 26 6.79 -4.74 9.81
CA ALA A 26 7.14 -5.77 10.78
C ALA A 26 6.55 -7.14 10.42
N ALA A 27 5.27 -7.18 10.00
CA ALA A 27 4.62 -8.41 9.57
C ALA A 27 5.28 -9.01 8.31
N LEU A 28 5.66 -8.20 7.33
CA LEU A 28 6.42 -8.68 6.17
C LEU A 28 7.80 -9.22 6.56
N THR A 29 8.53 -8.51 7.43
CA THR A 29 9.86 -8.94 7.89
C THR A 29 9.79 -10.25 8.66
N VAL A 30 8.89 -10.36 9.64
CA VAL A 30 8.69 -11.61 10.40
C VAL A 30 8.14 -12.72 9.49
N GLY A 31 7.26 -12.35 8.56
CA GLY A 31 6.66 -13.23 7.58
C GLY A 31 7.64 -13.88 6.61
N ALA A 32 8.82 -13.30 6.42
CA ALA A 32 9.91 -13.92 5.66
C ALA A 32 10.44 -15.21 6.32
N PHE A 33 10.28 -15.34 7.65
CA PHE A 33 10.74 -16.50 8.41
C PHE A 33 9.59 -17.34 8.98
N HIS A 34 8.41 -16.75 9.17
CA HIS A 34 7.26 -17.41 9.76
C HIS A 34 6.05 -17.46 8.81
N ARG A 35 5.67 -18.66 8.37
CA ARG A 35 4.61 -18.90 7.37
C ARG A 35 3.27 -18.27 7.74
N GLY A 36 2.89 -18.40 9.01
CA GLY A 36 1.63 -17.85 9.51
C GLY A 36 1.55 -16.33 9.38
N VAL A 37 2.67 -15.67 9.68
CA VAL A 37 2.78 -14.21 9.63
C VAL A 37 2.99 -13.74 8.19
N SER A 38 3.57 -14.59 7.33
CA SER A 38 3.77 -14.34 5.89
C SER A 38 2.46 -13.98 5.18
N VAL A 39 1.40 -14.78 5.41
CA VAL A 39 0.07 -14.50 4.84
C VAL A 39 -0.48 -13.19 5.38
N LEU A 40 -0.38 -12.94 6.69
CA LEU A 40 -0.85 -11.70 7.30
C LEU A 40 -0.14 -10.47 6.71
N GLY A 41 1.20 -10.50 6.65
CA GLY A 41 2.01 -9.41 6.09
C GLY A 41 1.67 -9.15 4.62
N ALA A 42 1.49 -10.20 3.82
CA ALA A 42 1.12 -10.07 2.41
C ALA A 42 -0.30 -9.51 2.22
N VAL A 43 -1.27 -9.88 3.07
CA VAL A 43 -2.61 -9.26 3.05
C VAL A 43 -2.54 -7.79 3.44
N MET A 44 -1.80 -7.46 4.51
CA MET A 44 -1.63 -6.07 4.96
C MET A 44 -0.96 -5.20 3.89
N SER A 45 0.05 -5.71 3.19
CA SER A 45 0.74 -4.98 2.13
C SER A 45 -0.16 -4.79 0.90
N CYS A 46 -0.91 -5.81 0.49
CA CYS A 46 -1.95 -5.69 -0.54
C CYS A 46 -2.96 -4.60 -0.19
N ALA A 47 -3.50 -4.61 1.03
CA ALA A 47 -4.46 -3.61 1.48
C ALA A 47 -3.86 -2.19 1.45
N THR A 48 -2.63 -2.04 1.95
CA THR A 48 -1.93 -0.75 1.97
C THR A 48 -1.79 -0.18 0.56
N TYR A 49 -1.18 -0.93 -0.37
CA TYR A 49 -0.94 -0.43 -1.73
C TYR A 49 -2.22 -0.29 -2.55
N ALA A 50 -3.24 -1.14 -2.33
CA ALA A 50 -4.54 -0.97 -2.97
C ALA A 50 -5.23 0.32 -2.53
N ILE A 51 -5.19 0.63 -1.22
CA ILE A 51 -5.76 1.87 -0.68
C ILE A 51 -4.99 3.08 -1.21
N THR A 52 -3.66 3.08 -1.16
CA THR A 52 -2.87 4.22 -1.65
C THR A 52 -3.03 4.41 -3.16
N LEU A 53 -3.13 3.35 -3.94
CA LEU A 53 -3.35 3.46 -5.38
C LEU A 53 -4.69 4.09 -5.74
N THR A 54 -5.71 4.05 -4.88
CA THR A 54 -6.96 4.80 -5.10
C THR A 54 -6.71 6.31 -5.24
N PHE A 55 -5.65 6.83 -4.59
CA PHE A 55 -5.26 8.23 -4.68
C PHE A 55 -4.77 8.64 -6.06
N PHE A 56 -4.40 7.67 -6.90
CA PHE A 56 -4.07 7.95 -8.29
C PHE A 56 -5.27 8.54 -9.06
N PHE A 57 -6.49 8.17 -8.66
CA PHE A 57 -7.72 8.66 -9.29
C PHE A 57 -8.36 9.82 -8.53
N THR A 58 -8.15 9.92 -7.22
CA THR A 58 -8.82 10.93 -6.38
C THR A 58 -7.98 12.17 -6.09
N THR A 59 -6.65 12.12 -6.30
CA THR A 59 -5.75 13.22 -5.96
C THR A 59 -5.54 14.15 -7.16
N PRO A 60 -5.87 15.44 -7.05
CA PRO A 60 -5.55 16.41 -8.08
C PRO A 60 -4.04 16.51 -8.31
N GLY A 61 -3.62 16.71 -9.57
CA GLY A 61 -2.20 16.86 -9.92
C GLY A 61 -1.44 15.55 -10.15
N VAL A 62 -2.12 14.41 -10.24
CA VAL A 62 -1.51 13.14 -10.70
C VAL A 62 -1.05 13.24 -12.16
N ALA A 63 -1.86 13.87 -13.00
CA ALA A 63 -1.50 14.19 -14.38
C ALA A 63 -0.77 15.55 -14.43
N GLU A 64 0.26 15.65 -15.26
CA GLU A 64 1.09 16.83 -15.43
C GLU A 64 0.38 17.86 -16.33
N PRO A 65 -0.16 18.97 -15.79
CA PRO A 65 -0.94 19.91 -16.59
C PRO A 65 -0.09 20.62 -17.64
N THR A 66 1.20 20.86 -17.35
CA THR A 66 2.11 21.55 -18.30
C THR A 66 2.47 20.70 -19.51
N ALA A 67 2.30 19.38 -19.42
CA ALA A 67 2.55 18.42 -20.49
C ALA A 67 1.27 17.98 -21.22
N GLY A 68 0.16 18.71 -21.04
CA GLY A 68 -1.13 18.41 -21.68
C GLY A 68 -2.05 17.47 -20.87
N GLY A 69 -1.71 17.18 -19.61
CA GLY A 69 -2.50 16.30 -18.76
C GLY A 69 -2.24 14.81 -19.04
N PHE A 70 -3.21 13.95 -18.71
CA PHE A 70 -3.04 12.50 -18.85
C PHE A 70 -2.85 12.12 -20.33
N PRO A 71 -1.88 11.26 -20.70
CA PRO A 71 -1.15 10.30 -19.87
C PRO A 71 0.19 10.80 -19.27
N ALA A 72 0.54 12.07 -19.41
CA ALA A 72 1.74 12.59 -18.77
C ALA A 72 1.54 12.63 -17.25
N ILE A 73 2.38 11.85 -16.53
CA ILE A 73 2.29 11.68 -15.08
C ILE A 73 3.23 12.68 -14.39
N SER A 74 2.72 13.41 -13.40
CA SER A 74 3.54 14.36 -12.63
C SER A 74 4.57 13.63 -11.77
N ALA A 75 5.77 14.22 -11.66
CA ALA A 75 6.81 13.67 -10.81
C ALA A 75 6.46 13.69 -9.30
N PRO A 76 5.89 14.78 -8.72
CA PRO A 76 5.71 14.86 -7.27
C PRO A 76 4.62 13.91 -6.74
N ILE A 77 3.56 13.68 -7.52
CA ILE A 77 2.36 12.96 -7.05
C ILE A 77 2.19 11.68 -7.86
N GLY A 78 2.14 11.79 -9.19
CA GLY A 78 1.78 10.66 -10.04
C GLY A 78 2.83 9.54 -10.02
N GLN A 79 4.12 9.86 -10.11
CA GLN A 79 5.20 8.85 -10.04
C GLN A 79 5.28 8.20 -8.64
N PHE A 80 5.05 8.97 -7.58
CA PHE A 80 5.02 8.47 -6.21
C PHE A 80 3.89 7.48 -5.96
N LEU A 81 2.75 7.64 -6.64
CA LEU A 81 1.65 6.68 -6.55
C LEU A 81 1.81 5.51 -7.52
N LEU A 82 2.45 5.72 -8.67
CA LEU A 82 2.65 4.67 -9.67
C LEU A 82 3.54 3.53 -9.16
N LYS A 83 4.53 3.81 -8.29
CA LYS A 83 5.31 2.74 -7.64
C LYS A 83 4.44 1.76 -6.84
N ASP A 84 3.32 2.22 -6.30
CA ASP A 84 2.46 1.39 -5.47
C ASP A 84 1.73 0.33 -6.31
N LEU A 85 1.52 0.58 -7.62
CA LEU A 85 0.99 -0.44 -8.52
C LEU A 85 1.95 -1.64 -8.64
N VAL A 86 3.25 -1.37 -8.75
CA VAL A 86 4.28 -2.42 -8.82
C VAL A 86 4.37 -3.15 -7.49
N LEU A 87 4.33 -2.42 -6.37
CA LEU A 87 4.36 -3.01 -5.03
C LEU A 87 3.09 -3.82 -4.70
N LEU A 88 1.93 -3.42 -5.23
CA LEU A 88 0.69 -4.18 -5.14
C LEU A 88 0.80 -5.50 -5.92
N ALA A 89 1.31 -5.45 -7.16
CA ALA A 89 1.54 -6.67 -7.95
C ALA A 89 2.49 -7.63 -7.23
N ALA A 90 3.60 -7.13 -6.68
CA ALA A 90 4.52 -7.93 -5.86
C ALA A 90 3.85 -8.51 -4.60
N SER A 91 3.00 -7.73 -3.93
CA SER A 91 2.24 -8.17 -2.75
C SER A 91 1.25 -9.29 -3.09
N VAL A 92 0.58 -9.21 -4.24
CA VAL A 92 -0.33 -10.27 -4.71
C VAL A 92 0.41 -11.56 -5.00
N VAL A 93 1.57 -11.47 -5.66
CA VAL A 93 2.44 -12.65 -5.90
C VAL A 93 2.89 -13.25 -4.57
N LEU A 94 3.37 -12.41 -3.64
CA LEU A 94 3.77 -12.86 -2.30
C LEU A 94 2.61 -13.54 -1.56
N LEU A 95 1.40 -12.99 -1.63
CA LEU A 95 0.21 -13.58 -1.00
C LEU A 95 -0.10 -14.95 -1.58
N GLN A 96 -0.09 -15.09 -2.90
CA GLN A 96 -0.29 -16.37 -3.58
C GLN A 96 0.76 -17.41 -3.15
N SER A 97 2.04 -17.04 -3.15
CA SER A 97 3.13 -17.90 -2.70
C SER A 97 2.98 -18.27 -1.22
N SER A 98 2.61 -17.33 -0.36
CA SER A 98 2.44 -17.55 1.08
C SER A 98 1.29 -18.52 1.37
N LEU A 99 0.17 -18.38 0.65
CA LEU A 99 -0.97 -19.29 0.76
C LEU A 99 -0.65 -20.70 0.27
N ALA A 100 0.11 -20.83 -0.82
CA ALA A 100 0.56 -22.13 -1.31
C ALA A 100 1.48 -22.84 -0.29
N HIS A 101 2.43 -22.11 0.29
CA HIS A 101 3.34 -22.66 1.32
C HIS A 101 2.63 -23.02 2.63
N TRP A 102 1.54 -22.31 2.97
CA TRP A 102 0.70 -22.66 4.12
C TRP A 102 -0.01 -23.99 3.88
N LYS A 103 -0.72 -24.11 2.74
CA LYS A 103 -1.51 -25.30 2.40
C LYS A 103 -0.66 -26.57 2.28
N ALA A 104 0.58 -26.47 1.82
CA ALA A 104 1.47 -27.63 1.68
C ALA A 104 1.91 -28.30 3.01
N ARG A 105 1.52 -27.77 4.17
CA ARG A 105 1.83 -28.35 5.49
C ARG A 105 0.61 -28.54 6.41
N ALA A 106 -0.59 -28.22 5.92
CA ALA A 106 -1.85 -28.50 6.62
C ALA A 106 -2.39 -29.86 6.15
#